data_AF-A0A2M7X869-F1
#
_entry.id   AF-A0A2M7X869-F1
#
_cell.length_a   1.000
_cell.length_b   1.000
_cell.length_c   1.000
_cell.angle_alpha   90.00
_cell.angle_beta   90.00
_cell.angle_gamma   90.00
#
_symmetry.space_group_name_H-M   'P 1'
#
loop_
_entity.id
_entity.type
_entity.pdbx_description
1 polymer ?
#
loop_
_entity_poly.entity_id
_entity_poly.type
_entity_poly.pdbx_seq_one_letter_code
_entity_poly.pdbx_strand_id
1 'polypeptide(L)'
;MNHPKTMVCFANSRKTSGRSVVGKEWHEGVPGRWLRPVSARPGHELSEEDRRFADGRDPQVLDIVVVPCLKPQPLPHQGENQLIDPAHAWQHHGRLPWSALGAWLDTPATLWAGGGGSSYGFLNNRVAEGHQDGRSLYLIALDQMQVVVGPKSADVSRRCLRGDFAYAGVSFQLAITDPVLERRFLAEADGHYPIDQPVLCVSLEDLFQGYYYKSIAAVLDAARFE
;
A
#
# COMPACT_ATOMS: atom_id res chain seq x y z
N MET A 1 -2.65 16.56 22.35
CA MET A 1 -1.54 17.33 21.78
C MET A 1 -1.19 16.70 20.44
N ASN A 2 -0.90 17.52 19.44
CA ASN A 2 -0.44 17.07 18.13
C ASN A 2 1.03 16.63 18.24
N HIS A 3 1.37 15.49 17.65
CA HIS A 3 2.72 14.91 17.59
C HIS A 3 3.05 14.59 16.13
N PRO A 4 3.56 15.56 15.37
CA PRO A 4 3.87 15.35 13.96
C PRO A 4 4.87 14.20 13.77
N LYS A 5 4.67 13.40 12.72
CA LYS A 5 5.58 12.32 12.31
C LYS A 5 6.00 12.53 10.87
N THR A 6 7.29 12.39 10.59
CA THR A 6 7.81 12.43 9.23
C THR A 6 7.92 11.01 8.67
N MET A 7 7.47 10.78 7.45
CA MET A 7 7.59 9.48 6.77
C MET A 7 7.91 9.64 5.29
N VAL A 8 8.54 8.61 4.71
CA VAL A 8 8.54 8.43 3.25
C VAL A 8 7.24 7.71 2.87
N CYS A 9 6.44 8.33 2.01
CA CYS A 9 5.22 7.75 1.47
C CYS A 9 5.56 6.62 0.47
N PHE A 10 5.13 5.39 0.75
CA PHE A 10 5.32 4.24 -0.16
C PHE A 10 4.05 3.83 -0.88
N ALA A 11 2.88 4.23 -0.41
CA ALA A 11 1.66 4.13 -1.18
C ALA A 11 0.66 5.22 -0.80
N ASN A 12 -0.13 5.64 -1.79
CA ASN A 12 -1.36 6.41 -1.64
C ASN A 12 -2.45 5.69 -2.45
N SER A 13 -2.95 4.60 -1.90
CA SER A 13 -3.79 3.63 -2.59
C SER A 13 -5.27 3.87 -2.36
N ARG A 14 -6.12 3.37 -3.26
CA ARG A 14 -7.58 3.49 -3.19
C ARG A 14 -8.15 2.55 -2.12
N LYS A 15 -8.98 3.10 -1.22
CA LYS A 15 -9.97 2.33 -0.41
C LYS A 15 -11.37 2.56 -0.98
N THR A 16 -12.38 1.88 -0.43
CA THR A 16 -13.78 1.98 -0.89
C THR A 16 -14.32 3.42 -0.91
N SER A 17 -13.97 4.23 0.09
CA SER A 17 -14.52 5.58 0.31
C SER A 17 -13.44 6.67 0.48
N GLY A 18 -12.17 6.37 0.20
CA GLY A 18 -11.06 7.30 0.42
C GLY A 18 -9.70 6.72 0.04
N ARG A 19 -8.64 7.11 0.76
CA ARG A 19 -7.27 6.63 0.54
C ARG A 19 -6.69 5.90 1.73
N SER A 20 -5.78 4.98 1.44
CA SER A 20 -4.80 4.46 2.40
C SER A 20 -3.44 5.07 2.02
N VAL A 21 -2.90 5.93 2.87
CA VAL A 21 -1.53 6.41 2.72
C VAL A 21 -0.68 5.66 3.72
N VAL A 22 0.45 5.11 3.27
CA VAL A 22 1.35 4.32 4.12
C VAL A 22 2.79 4.63 3.80
N GLY A 23 3.65 4.53 4.80
CA GLY A 23 5.06 4.85 4.68
C GLY A 23 5.88 4.33 5.85
N LYS A 24 7.19 4.51 5.80
CA LYS A 24 8.06 4.28 6.97
C LYS A 24 8.50 5.61 7.52
N GLU A 25 8.59 5.71 8.85
CA GLU A 25 9.13 6.89 9.53
C GLU A 25 10.50 7.26 8.94
N TRP A 26 10.74 8.56 8.77
CA TRP A 26 11.98 9.09 8.24
C TRP A 26 12.74 9.80 9.35
N HIS A 27 13.95 9.32 9.63
CA HIS A 27 14.87 9.88 10.63
C HIS A 27 16.16 10.28 9.91
N GLU A 28 16.13 11.42 9.22
CA GLU A 28 17.31 11.97 8.51
C GLU A 28 17.94 10.99 7.50
N GLY A 29 17.10 10.31 6.72
CA GLY A 29 17.52 9.32 5.74
C GLY A 29 17.57 7.89 6.26
N VAL A 30 17.41 7.68 7.57
CA VAL A 30 17.31 6.35 8.17
C VAL A 30 15.83 5.91 8.23
N PRO A 31 15.49 4.72 7.68
CA PRO A 31 14.15 4.16 7.81
C PRO A 31 13.83 3.79 9.26
N GLY A 32 12.67 4.24 9.73
CA GLY A 32 12.07 3.79 10.99
C GLY A 32 10.97 2.74 10.77
N ARG A 33 10.07 2.63 11.76
CA ARG A 33 8.91 1.72 11.68
C ARG A 33 7.93 2.15 10.60
N TRP A 34 7.08 1.21 10.18
CA TRP A 34 5.88 1.52 9.40
C TRP A 34 4.98 2.52 10.12
N LEU A 35 4.33 3.38 9.34
CA LEU A 35 3.37 4.38 9.71
C LEU A 35 2.17 4.29 8.75
N ARG A 36 0.97 4.08 9.30
CA ARG A 36 -0.29 4.21 8.57
C ARG A 36 -1.14 5.32 9.21
N PRO A 37 -1.17 6.52 8.63
CA PRO A 37 -2.11 7.55 9.05
C PRO A 37 -3.56 7.08 8.79
N VAL A 38 -4.41 7.17 9.80
CA VAL A 38 -5.82 6.80 9.73
C VAL A 38 -6.71 7.91 10.27
N SER A 39 -7.93 8.01 9.74
CA SER A 39 -8.95 8.91 10.29
C SER A 39 -9.72 8.26 11.45
N ALA A 40 -10.52 9.06 12.15
CA ALA A 40 -11.45 8.57 13.18
C ALA A 40 -12.73 7.92 12.59
N ARG A 41 -12.88 7.87 11.26
CA ARG A 41 -14.07 7.29 10.62
C ARG A 41 -14.05 5.76 10.72
N PRO A 42 -15.22 5.08 10.66
CA PRO A 42 -15.30 3.63 10.84
C PRO A 42 -14.41 2.79 9.90
N GLY A 43 -14.22 3.23 8.64
CA GLY A 43 -13.36 2.54 7.68
C GLY A 43 -11.89 2.98 7.71
N HIS A 44 -11.53 3.90 8.62
CA HIS A 44 -10.19 4.46 8.83
C HIS A 44 -9.54 5.15 7.62
N GLU A 45 -10.22 5.21 6.48
CA GLU A 45 -9.73 5.81 5.26
C GLU A 45 -9.49 7.31 5.44
N LEU A 46 -8.54 7.85 4.71
CA LEU A 46 -8.28 9.29 4.65
C LEU A 46 -9.13 9.92 3.55
N SER A 47 -9.76 11.05 3.87
CA SER A 47 -10.48 11.89 2.92
C SER A 47 -9.49 12.68 2.06
N GLU A 48 -9.98 13.42 1.07
CA GLU A 48 -9.14 14.40 0.34
C GLU A 48 -8.65 15.51 1.25
N GLU A 49 -9.52 15.98 2.15
CA GLU A 49 -9.18 17.05 3.07
C GLU A 49 -8.15 16.62 4.11
N ASP A 50 -8.22 15.36 4.55
CA ASP A 50 -7.34 14.79 5.56
C ASP A 50 -5.87 14.70 5.14
N ARG A 51 -5.62 14.49 3.84
CA ARG A 51 -4.29 14.10 3.32
C ARG A 51 -3.63 15.17 2.46
N ARG A 52 -4.39 16.17 1.99
CA ARG A 52 -3.85 17.21 1.12
C ARG A 52 -2.88 18.12 1.86
N PHE A 53 -1.89 18.61 1.14
CA PHE A 53 -1.06 19.73 1.59
C PHE A 53 -1.86 21.03 1.57
N ALA A 54 -1.32 22.10 2.18
CA ALA A 54 -1.95 23.41 2.21
C ALA A 54 -2.22 24.01 0.81
N ASP A 55 -1.46 23.57 -0.21
CA ASP A 55 -1.63 23.96 -1.61
C ASP A 55 -2.59 23.05 -2.41
N GLY A 56 -3.26 22.11 -1.73
CA GLY A 56 -4.24 21.21 -2.32
C GLY A 56 -3.68 19.96 -3.01
N ARG A 57 -2.35 19.81 -3.10
CA ARG A 57 -1.74 18.61 -3.67
C ARG A 57 -1.83 17.42 -2.70
N ASP A 58 -1.92 16.22 -3.25
CA ASP A 58 -1.86 14.96 -2.51
C ASP A 58 -0.40 14.46 -2.37
N PRO A 59 -0.07 13.70 -1.31
CA PRO A 59 1.22 13.04 -1.19
C PRO A 59 1.40 12.00 -2.30
N GLN A 60 2.54 12.05 -2.97
CA GLN A 60 2.93 11.08 -3.98
C GLN A 60 3.84 10.01 -3.37
N VAL A 61 3.95 8.89 -4.05
CA VAL A 61 4.92 7.84 -3.70
C VAL A 61 6.34 8.42 -3.80
N LEU A 62 7.18 8.09 -2.82
CA LEU A 62 8.51 8.64 -2.51
C LEU A 62 8.55 10.05 -1.90
N ASP A 63 7.43 10.77 -1.76
CA ASP A 63 7.44 12.04 -1.04
C ASP A 63 7.77 11.81 0.45
N ILE A 64 8.63 12.66 1.00
CA ILE A 64 8.88 12.78 2.43
C ILE A 64 7.84 13.77 2.96
N VAL A 65 6.96 13.30 3.83
CA VAL A 65 5.80 14.06 4.32
C VAL A 65 5.77 14.12 5.83
N VAL A 66 5.36 15.27 6.37
CA VAL A 66 5.08 15.46 7.79
C VAL A 66 3.57 15.33 8.00
N VAL A 67 3.18 14.35 8.80
CA VAL A 67 1.81 14.00 9.12
C VAL A 67 1.48 14.44 10.54
N PRO A 68 0.49 15.34 10.74
CA PRO A 68 -0.04 15.65 12.07
C PRO A 68 -0.74 14.43 12.67
N CYS A 69 -0.28 13.95 13.82
CA CYS A 69 -0.85 12.78 14.50
C CYS A 69 -1.28 13.11 15.92
N LEU A 70 -2.38 12.51 16.36
CA LEU A 70 -2.89 12.64 17.73
C LEU A 70 -2.30 11.55 18.63
N LYS A 71 -2.50 10.28 18.26
CA LYS A 71 -2.12 9.11 19.07
C LYS A 71 -2.09 7.82 18.25
N PRO A 72 -1.42 6.76 18.73
CA PRO A 72 -1.56 5.42 18.16
C PRO A 72 -3.02 4.92 18.20
N GLN A 73 -3.44 4.23 17.13
CA GLN A 73 -4.76 3.58 17.04
C GLN A 73 -4.61 2.19 16.39
N PRO A 74 -3.86 1.26 17.03
CA PRO A 74 -3.55 -0.03 16.43
C PRO A 74 -4.80 -0.92 16.28
N LEU A 75 -4.78 -1.76 15.24
CA LEU A 75 -5.69 -2.90 15.07
C LEU A 75 -4.91 -4.21 15.15
N PRO A 76 -5.57 -5.38 15.35
CA PRO A 76 -4.88 -6.66 15.47
C PRO A 76 -3.92 -7.00 14.31
N HIS A 77 -4.23 -6.56 13.08
CA HIS A 77 -3.39 -6.77 11.91
C HIS A 77 -2.59 -5.51 11.51
N GLN A 78 -3.00 -4.33 11.97
CA GLN A 78 -2.43 -3.02 11.61
C GLN A 78 -1.88 -2.31 12.85
N GLY A 79 -0.78 -2.81 13.41
CA GLY A 79 -0.16 -2.22 14.60
C GLY A 79 0.43 -0.82 14.37
N GLU A 80 0.70 -0.48 13.11
CA GLU A 80 1.31 0.77 12.64
C GLU A 80 0.34 1.96 12.55
N ASN A 81 -0.96 1.75 12.83
CA ASN A 81 -1.96 2.79 12.68
C ASN A 81 -1.75 3.96 13.65
N GLN A 82 -1.79 5.18 13.12
CA GLN A 82 -1.74 6.44 13.87
C GLN A 82 -2.94 7.31 13.50
N LEU A 83 -3.73 7.70 14.50
CA LEU A 83 -4.84 8.61 14.31
C LEU A 83 -4.29 10.00 13.94
N ILE A 84 -4.72 10.55 12.81
CA ILE A 84 -4.32 11.88 12.37
C ILE A 84 -5.01 13.00 13.17
N ASP A 85 -4.39 14.17 13.18
CA ASP A 85 -5.05 15.42 13.58
C ASP A 85 -5.62 16.12 12.33
N PRO A 86 -6.93 16.08 12.08
CA PRO A 86 -7.53 16.64 10.88
C PRO A 86 -7.56 18.18 10.88
N ALA A 87 -7.23 18.84 11.99
CA ALA A 87 -7.20 20.30 12.07
C ALA A 87 -5.96 20.92 11.39
N HIS A 88 -4.98 20.10 11.00
CA HIS A 88 -3.71 20.55 10.45
C HIS A 88 -3.44 19.88 9.10
N ALA A 89 -3.04 20.68 8.11
CA ALA A 89 -2.63 20.17 6.80
C ALA A 89 -1.31 19.40 6.91
N TRP A 90 -1.12 18.43 6.01
CA TRP A 90 0.16 17.73 5.87
C TRP A 90 1.19 18.68 5.24
N GLN A 91 2.47 18.40 5.46
CA GLN A 91 3.55 19.19 4.86
C GLN A 91 4.43 18.32 3.98
N HIS A 92 4.75 18.81 2.79
CA HIS A 92 5.75 18.21 1.93
C HIS A 92 7.15 18.69 2.37
N HIS A 93 8.01 17.75 2.79
CA HIS A 93 9.37 18.04 3.25
C HIS A 93 10.41 17.83 2.14
N GLY A 94 10.18 16.91 1.22
CA GLY A 94 11.11 16.57 0.15
C GLY A 94 10.70 15.28 -0.54
N ARG A 95 11.64 14.65 -1.24
CA ARG A 95 11.42 13.37 -1.91
C ARG A 95 12.62 12.45 -1.70
N LEU A 96 12.35 11.18 -1.40
CA LEU A 96 13.36 10.14 -1.37
C LEU A 96 13.82 9.85 -2.81
N PRO A 97 15.12 9.94 -3.12
CA PRO A 97 15.62 9.54 -4.43
C PRO A 97 15.36 8.05 -4.69
N TRP A 98 14.97 7.70 -5.92
CA TRP A 98 14.79 6.29 -6.33
C TRP A 98 16.01 5.43 -6.02
N SER A 99 17.21 5.96 -6.27
CA SER A 99 18.49 5.30 -5.97
C SER A 99 18.70 4.98 -4.48
N ALA A 100 17.98 5.63 -3.57
CA ALA A 100 18.05 5.39 -2.12
C ALA A 100 17.01 4.37 -1.64
N LEU A 101 16.08 3.92 -2.48
CA LEU A 101 14.96 3.06 -2.09
C LEU A 101 15.41 1.71 -1.52
N GLY A 102 16.55 1.19 -1.95
CA GLY A 102 17.09 -0.10 -1.49
C GLY A 102 17.23 -0.19 0.04
N ALA A 103 17.58 0.91 0.71
CA ALA A 103 17.69 0.95 2.17
C ALA A 103 16.35 0.79 2.90
N TRP A 104 15.23 0.96 2.20
CA TRP A 104 13.87 0.95 2.76
C TRP A 104 13.14 -0.38 2.56
N LEU A 105 13.75 -1.33 1.86
CA LEU A 105 13.14 -2.62 1.56
C LEU A 105 13.01 -3.50 2.82
N ASP A 106 11.93 -4.27 2.86
CA ASP A 106 11.74 -5.38 3.78
C ASP A 106 12.14 -6.69 3.09
N THR A 107 12.64 -7.65 3.86
CA THR A 107 12.96 -9.01 3.39
C THR A 107 12.23 -10.06 4.23
N PRO A 108 10.88 -10.04 4.28
CA PRO A 108 10.15 -11.06 5.02
C PRO A 108 10.37 -12.45 4.39
N ALA A 109 10.44 -13.49 5.22
CA ALA A 109 10.53 -14.86 4.67
C ALA A 109 9.26 -15.27 3.91
N THR A 110 8.11 -14.68 4.25
CA THR A 110 6.80 -14.96 3.62
C THR A 110 5.93 -13.71 3.63
N LEU A 111 5.00 -13.59 2.67
CA LEU A 111 3.95 -12.56 2.70
C LEU A 111 2.71 -13.12 3.43
N TRP A 112 2.82 -13.26 4.75
CA TRP A 112 1.78 -13.80 5.62
C TRP A 112 1.39 -15.25 5.27
N ALA A 113 2.25 -16.20 5.62
CA ALA A 113 2.04 -17.63 5.35
C ALA A 113 1.00 -18.33 6.25
N GLY A 114 0.74 -17.82 7.45
CA GLY A 114 -0.24 -18.42 8.36
C GLY A 114 -1.67 -18.23 7.85
N GLY A 115 -2.49 -19.30 7.82
CA GLY A 115 -3.91 -19.21 7.47
C GLY A 115 -4.20 -18.68 6.05
N GLY A 116 -3.24 -18.83 5.13
CA GLY A 116 -3.31 -18.32 3.76
C GLY A 116 -4.41 -19.00 2.92
N GLY A 117 -4.90 -18.29 1.91
CA GLY A 117 -5.86 -18.86 0.97
C GLY A 117 -6.05 -18.04 -0.30
N SER A 118 -6.84 -18.61 -1.20
CA SER A 118 -7.22 -18.04 -2.49
C SER A 118 -8.72 -17.77 -2.53
N SER A 119 -9.15 -16.71 -3.22
CA SER A 119 -10.56 -16.36 -3.42
C SER A 119 -10.76 -15.51 -4.67
N TYR A 120 -11.98 -15.51 -5.23
CA TYR A 120 -12.37 -14.70 -6.38
C TYR A 120 -11.51 -14.89 -7.65
N GLY A 121 -10.89 -16.07 -7.81
CA GLY A 121 -9.99 -16.35 -8.93
C GLY A 121 -8.60 -15.71 -8.79
N PHE A 122 -8.23 -15.25 -7.59
CA PHE A 122 -6.90 -14.78 -7.23
C PHE A 122 -6.15 -15.86 -6.44
N LEU A 123 -4.83 -15.74 -6.34
CA LEU A 123 -3.93 -16.73 -5.76
C LEU A 123 -3.26 -16.17 -4.50
N ASN A 124 -3.35 -16.92 -3.39
CA ASN A 124 -2.72 -16.58 -2.11
C ASN A 124 -3.06 -15.17 -1.59
N ASN A 125 -4.25 -14.66 -1.93
CA ASN A 125 -4.66 -13.27 -1.76
C ASN A 125 -5.37 -12.95 -0.44
N ARG A 126 -5.41 -13.88 0.52
CA ARG A 126 -6.03 -13.64 1.82
C ARG A 126 -5.39 -14.42 2.96
N VAL A 127 -5.64 -13.96 4.18
CA VAL A 127 -5.21 -14.54 5.46
C VAL A 127 -6.44 -14.66 6.35
N ALA A 128 -6.67 -15.81 6.96
CA ALA A 128 -7.77 -16.01 7.90
C ALA A 128 -7.59 -15.17 9.18
N GLU A 129 -8.69 -14.70 9.76
CA GLU A 129 -8.68 -14.06 11.07
C GLU A 129 -8.02 -14.98 12.12
N GLY A 130 -7.25 -14.38 13.03
CA GLY A 130 -6.47 -15.08 14.05
C GLY A 130 -5.07 -15.51 13.60
N HIS A 131 -4.74 -15.34 12.31
CA HIS A 131 -3.42 -15.69 11.75
C HIS A 131 -2.56 -14.46 11.39
N GLN A 132 -3.04 -13.25 11.68
CA GLN A 132 -2.26 -12.02 11.57
C GLN A 132 -1.18 -11.92 12.64
N ASP A 133 -0.04 -11.31 12.30
CA ASP A 133 1.13 -11.15 13.17
C ASP A 133 1.36 -9.68 13.62
N GLY A 134 0.34 -8.83 13.45
CA GLY A 134 0.40 -7.41 13.78
C GLY A 134 1.13 -6.53 12.77
N ARG A 135 1.65 -7.10 11.67
CA ARG A 135 2.27 -6.36 10.57
C ARG A 135 1.39 -6.48 9.34
N SER A 136 0.93 -5.36 8.79
CA SER A 136 0.11 -5.37 7.57
C SER A 136 0.80 -4.82 6.34
N LEU A 137 2.09 -4.47 6.41
CA LEU A 137 2.80 -3.81 5.31
C LEU A 137 4.18 -4.43 5.09
N TYR A 138 4.53 -4.58 3.82
CA TYR A 138 5.90 -4.84 3.38
C TYR A 138 6.23 -4.01 2.13
N LEU A 139 7.49 -3.60 2.02
CA LEU A 139 8.07 -3.03 0.82
C LEU A 139 9.07 -4.02 0.24
N ILE A 140 8.71 -4.73 -0.81
CA ILE A 140 9.52 -5.86 -1.33
C ILE A 140 10.02 -5.56 -2.74
N ALA A 141 11.25 -5.94 -3.03
CA ALA A 141 11.75 -5.98 -4.41
C ALA A 141 11.48 -7.34 -5.04
N LEU A 142 11.19 -7.33 -6.34
CA LEU A 142 11.01 -8.51 -7.17
C LEU A 142 11.92 -8.40 -8.39
N ASP A 143 12.26 -9.53 -9.01
CA ASP A 143 12.94 -9.52 -10.31
C ASP A 143 11.97 -9.13 -11.44
N GLN A 144 10.71 -9.58 -11.35
CA GLN A 144 9.68 -9.35 -12.35
C GLN A 144 8.27 -9.48 -11.76
N MET A 145 7.32 -8.77 -12.35
CA MET A 145 5.88 -8.95 -12.14
C MET A 145 5.14 -8.79 -13.48
N GLN A 146 3.95 -9.37 -13.59
CA GLN A 146 2.98 -9.06 -14.64
C GLN A 146 1.83 -8.24 -14.06
N VAL A 147 1.51 -7.09 -14.67
CA VAL A 147 0.24 -6.41 -14.47
C VAL A 147 -0.78 -7.05 -15.41
N VAL A 148 -1.82 -7.65 -14.85
CA VAL A 148 -2.91 -8.27 -15.60
C VAL A 148 -4.12 -7.34 -15.60
N VAL A 149 -4.55 -6.94 -16.79
CA VAL A 149 -5.76 -6.16 -17.02
C VAL A 149 -6.87 -7.10 -17.47
N GLY A 150 -8.00 -7.09 -16.78
CA GLY A 150 -9.15 -7.91 -17.18
C GLY A 150 -10.28 -7.93 -16.15
N PRO A 151 -11.30 -8.78 -16.35
CA PRO A 151 -12.41 -8.92 -15.42
C PRO A 151 -11.93 -9.46 -14.06
N LYS A 152 -12.56 -8.99 -12.98
CA LYS A 152 -12.20 -9.36 -11.61
C LYS A 152 -12.31 -10.87 -11.38
N SER A 153 -13.36 -11.50 -11.90
CA SER A 153 -13.53 -12.95 -11.91
C SER A 153 -14.43 -13.35 -13.09
N ALA A 154 -14.62 -14.65 -13.31
CA ALA A 154 -15.58 -15.15 -14.30
C ALA A 154 -17.00 -14.59 -14.08
N ASP A 155 -17.40 -14.43 -12.82
CA ASP A 155 -18.73 -13.96 -12.42
C ASP A 155 -18.82 -12.42 -12.27
N VAL A 156 -17.68 -11.71 -12.23
CA VAL A 156 -17.64 -10.27 -11.99
C VAL A 156 -16.90 -9.58 -13.14
N SER A 157 -17.68 -9.05 -14.08
CA SER A 157 -17.19 -8.39 -15.30
C SER A 157 -16.50 -7.05 -15.06
N ARG A 158 -16.58 -6.49 -13.86
CA ARG A 158 -15.88 -5.24 -13.51
C ARG A 158 -14.38 -5.44 -13.75
N ARG A 159 -13.82 -4.64 -14.67
CA ARG A 159 -12.39 -4.62 -14.96
C ARG A 159 -11.60 -4.19 -13.73
N CYS A 160 -10.46 -4.84 -13.52
CA CYS A 160 -9.54 -4.55 -12.44
C CYS A 160 -8.10 -4.79 -12.88
N LEU A 161 -7.16 -4.30 -12.06
CA LEU A 161 -5.75 -4.61 -12.20
C LEU A 161 -5.34 -5.65 -11.16
N ARG A 162 -4.54 -6.61 -11.60
CA ARG A 162 -3.98 -7.65 -10.74
C ARG A 162 -2.47 -7.72 -10.97
N GLY A 163 -1.69 -7.82 -9.91
CA GLY A 163 -0.27 -8.15 -10.02
C GLY A 163 -0.10 -9.65 -9.87
N ASP A 164 0.51 -10.28 -10.86
CA ASP A 164 0.93 -11.68 -10.85
C ASP A 164 2.45 -11.74 -10.71
N PHE A 165 2.92 -12.35 -9.62
CA PHE A 165 4.33 -12.43 -9.27
C PHE A 165 4.64 -13.64 -8.38
N ALA A 166 5.92 -13.96 -8.25
CA ALA A 166 6.41 -14.92 -7.26
C ALA A 166 7.25 -14.20 -6.21
N TYR A 167 7.10 -14.59 -4.95
CA TYR A 167 7.94 -14.13 -3.84
C TYR A 167 8.32 -15.30 -2.95
N ALA A 168 9.62 -15.47 -2.67
CA ALA A 168 10.15 -16.59 -1.89
C ALA A 168 9.63 -17.97 -2.35
N GLY A 169 9.52 -18.17 -3.67
CA GLY A 169 9.03 -19.42 -4.28
C GLY A 169 7.52 -19.63 -4.25
N VAL A 170 6.75 -18.66 -3.76
CA VAL A 170 5.28 -18.72 -3.70
C VAL A 170 4.69 -17.73 -4.71
N SER A 171 3.77 -18.21 -5.55
CA SER A 171 3.04 -17.37 -6.51
C SER A 171 1.89 -16.62 -5.85
N PHE A 172 1.70 -15.37 -6.24
CA PHE A 172 0.64 -14.50 -5.77
C PHE A 172 -0.05 -13.84 -6.96
N GLN A 173 -1.38 -13.72 -6.86
CA GLN A 173 -2.14 -12.85 -7.73
C GLN A 173 -2.92 -11.93 -6.80
N LEU A 174 -2.55 -10.64 -6.74
CA LEU A 174 -3.12 -9.67 -5.80
C LEU A 174 -3.78 -8.52 -6.55
N ALA A 175 -4.84 -7.95 -5.99
CA ALA A 175 -5.44 -6.75 -6.56
C ALA A 175 -4.49 -5.55 -6.44
N ILE A 176 -4.35 -4.75 -7.49
CA ILE A 176 -3.61 -3.49 -7.46
C ILE A 176 -4.60 -2.37 -7.13
N THR A 177 -4.26 -1.57 -6.11
CA THR A 177 -5.07 -0.42 -5.66
C THR A 177 -4.33 0.91 -5.82
N ASP A 178 -3.20 0.91 -6.51
CA ASP A 178 -2.43 2.10 -6.87
C ASP A 178 -3.16 2.93 -7.95
N PRO A 179 -3.68 4.13 -7.64
CA PRO A 179 -4.40 4.96 -8.60
C PRO A 179 -3.55 5.42 -9.79
N VAL A 180 -2.22 5.50 -9.67
CA VAL A 180 -1.35 5.87 -10.79
C VAL A 180 -1.33 4.74 -11.82
N LEU A 181 -1.17 3.50 -11.35
CA LEU A 181 -1.24 2.33 -12.22
C LEU A 181 -2.65 2.06 -12.73
N GLU A 182 -3.68 2.22 -11.90
CA GLU A 182 -5.09 2.11 -12.34
C GLU A 182 -5.35 3.04 -13.53
N ARG A 183 -4.93 4.32 -13.46
CA ARG A 183 -5.07 5.26 -14.57
C ARG A 183 -4.25 4.87 -15.81
N ARG A 184 -3.06 4.31 -15.63
CA ARG A 184 -2.17 3.90 -16.73
C ARG A 184 -2.72 2.67 -17.47
N PHE A 185 -3.17 1.65 -16.75
CA PHE A 185 -3.44 0.33 -17.35
C PHE A 185 -4.92 0.00 -17.53
N LEU A 186 -5.86 0.61 -16.79
CA LEU A 186 -7.29 0.26 -16.95
C LEU A 186 -7.86 0.68 -18.31
N ALA A 187 -7.22 1.63 -19.00
CA ALA A 187 -7.60 2.02 -20.37
C ALA A 187 -7.02 1.08 -21.44
N GLU A 188 -6.01 0.29 -21.11
CA GLU A 188 -5.36 -0.64 -22.05
C GLU A 188 -6.26 -1.83 -22.37
N ALA A 189 -5.90 -2.63 -23.37
CA ALA A 189 -6.60 -3.87 -23.68
C ALA A 189 -6.45 -4.90 -22.53
N ASP A 190 -7.39 -5.84 -22.43
CA ASP A 190 -7.22 -6.98 -21.53
C ASP A 190 -5.98 -7.78 -21.95
N GLY A 191 -5.12 -8.08 -20.98
CA GLY A 191 -3.79 -8.62 -21.27
C GLY A 191 -2.84 -8.61 -20.09
N HIS A 192 -1.58 -8.97 -20.37
CA HIS A 192 -0.49 -9.06 -19.41
C HIS A 192 0.61 -8.09 -19.82
N TYR A 193 1.03 -7.24 -18.88
CA TYR A 193 2.01 -6.19 -19.09
C TYR A 193 3.18 -6.40 -18.12
N PRO A 194 4.37 -6.79 -18.60
CA PRO A 194 5.51 -7.03 -17.73
C PRO A 194 6.02 -5.73 -17.10
N ILE A 195 6.44 -5.82 -15.85
CA ILE A 195 7.25 -4.81 -15.17
C ILE A 195 8.48 -5.52 -14.62
N ASP A 196 9.65 -5.07 -15.07
CA ASP A 196 10.94 -5.59 -14.64
C ASP A 196 11.41 -4.86 -13.38
N GLN A 197 12.00 -5.62 -12.47
CA GLN A 197 12.57 -5.14 -11.22
C GLN A 197 11.66 -4.20 -10.38
N PRO A 198 10.36 -4.50 -10.21
CA PRO A 198 9.49 -3.62 -9.44
C PRO A 198 9.77 -3.74 -7.94
N VAL A 199 9.55 -2.63 -7.24
CA VAL A 199 9.35 -2.61 -5.79
C VAL A 199 7.86 -2.48 -5.50
N LEU A 200 7.32 -3.41 -4.72
CA LEU A 200 5.91 -3.43 -4.34
C LEU A 200 5.73 -2.99 -2.90
N CYS A 201 4.81 -2.06 -2.67
CA CYS A 201 4.21 -1.89 -1.35
C CYS A 201 2.99 -2.81 -1.26
N VAL A 202 3.09 -3.89 -0.51
CA VAL A 202 1.98 -4.85 -0.29
C VAL A 202 1.33 -4.61 1.06
N SER A 203 0.01 -4.72 1.11
CA SER A 203 -0.80 -4.42 2.30
C SER A 203 -1.80 -5.54 2.61
N LEU A 204 -2.09 -5.75 3.89
CA LEU A 204 -3.35 -6.37 4.33
C LEU A 204 -4.44 -5.29 4.45
N GLU A 205 -5.61 -5.59 3.90
CA GLU A 205 -6.82 -4.78 4.00
C GLU A 205 -7.62 -5.11 5.27
N ASP A 206 -8.72 -4.39 5.49
CA ASP A 206 -9.59 -4.61 6.65
C ASP A 206 -10.31 -5.97 6.58
N LEU A 207 -10.77 -6.46 7.75
CA LEU A 207 -11.42 -7.75 7.86
C LEU A 207 -12.71 -7.79 7.01
N PHE A 208 -12.81 -8.80 6.14
CA PHE A 208 -14.00 -9.05 5.35
C PHE A 208 -14.31 -10.55 5.30
N GLN A 209 -15.49 -10.92 5.82
CA GLN A 209 -15.98 -12.31 5.86
C GLN A 209 -14.98 -13.29 6.51
N GLY A 210 -14.32 -12.88 7.60
CA GLY A 210 -13.36 -13.71 8.34
C GLY A 210 -11.95 -13.76 7.72
N TYR A 211 -11.65 -12.91 6.73
CA TYR A 211 -10.34 -12.84 6.09
C TYR A 211 -9.83 -11.41 5.94
N TYR A 212 -8.51 -11.25 6.06
CA TYR A 212 -7.78 -10.06 5.63
C TYR A 212 -7.27 -10.30 4.21
N TYR A 213 -7.63 -9.45 3.27
CA TYR A 213 -7.19 -9.59 1.88
C TYR A 213 -5.85 -8.89 1.66
N LYS A 214 -4.99 -9.48 0.84
CA LYS A 214 -3.71 -8.92 0.42
C LYS A 214 -3.92 -8.10 -0.85
N SER A 215 -3.31 -6.92 -0.90
CA SER A 215 -3.29 -6.08 -2.11
C SER A 215 -1.94 -5.44 -2.34
N ILE A 216 -1.71 -5.02 -3.58
CA ILE A 216 -0.57 -4.20 -3.97
C ILE A 216 -1.03 -2.74 -3.90
N ALA A 217 -0.60 -2.03 -2.86
CA ALA A 217 -0.95 -0.64 -2.62
C ALA A 217 -0.18 0.33 -3.52
N ALA A 218 1.05 -0.04 -3.91
CA ALA A 218 1.84 0.68 -4.89
C ALA A 218 2.78 -0.25 -5.65
N VAL A 219 3.03 0.08 -6.92
CA VAL A 219 4.08 -0.51 -7.73
C VAL A 219 5.04 0.60 -8.12
N LEU A 220 6.31 0.43 -7.76
CA LEU A 220 7.37 1.37 -8.06
C LEU A 220 8.35 0.69 -9.02
N ASP A 221 8.66 1.35 -10.12
CA ASP A 221 9.59 0.89 -11.14
C ASP A 221 10.42 2.06 -11.67
N ALA A 222 11.57 1.76 -12.28
CA ALA A 222 12.47 2.77 -12.82
C ALA A 222 11.76 3.71 -13.81
N ALA A 223 10.92 3.18 -14.71
CA ALA A 223 10.22 4.01 -15.70
C ALA A 223 9.22 5.02 -15.10
N ARG A 224 8.89 4.89 -13.80
CA ARG A 224 8.05 5.84 -13.07
C ARG A 224 8.85 6.94 -12.37
N PHE A 225 10.12 6.73 -12.07
CA PHE A 225 10.91 7.61 -11.18
C PHE A 225 12.32 7.97 -11.67
N GLU A 226 12.79 7.39 -12.77
CA GLU A 226 13.98 7.80 -13.54
C GLU A 226 13.59 8.64 -14.77
#